data_AF-A0A2M7T7C1-F1
#
_entry.id   AF-A0A2M7T7C1-F1
#
_cell.length_a   1.000
_cell.length_b   1.000
_cell.length_c   1.000
_cell.angle_alpha   90.00
_cell.angle_beta   90.00
_cell.angle_gamma   90.00
#
_symmetry.space_group_name_H-M   'P 1'
#
loop_
_entity.id
_entity.type
_entity.pdbx_description
1 polymer ?
#
loop_
_entity_poly.entity_id
_entity_poly.type
_entity_poly.pdbx_seq_one_letter_code
_entity_poly.pdbx_strand_id
1 'polypeptide(L)'
;MDLNTADDVESLQKKLEDIPNRERAVVKLDLKGSLTLSLHGVFQNHILAAKDVLAGSVINEDNLLVIPNDTDFTNLGFSGFADATVKRLRDKIDQGGPEGSVARDAFMLLLRLSREAA
;
A
#
# COMPACT_ATOMS: atom_id res chain seq x y z
N MET A 1 -8.06 -10.12 8.16
CA MET A 1 -8.94 -9.72 7.07
C MET A 1 -8.17 -9.86 5.77
N ASP A 2 -8.80 -10.46 4.76
CA ASP A 2 -8.23 -10.56 3.42
C ASP A 2 -8.47 -9.25 2.66
N LEU A 3 -7.42 -8.70 2.05
CA LEU A 3 -7.45 -7.49 1.24
C LEU A 3 -6.83 -7.78 -0.12
N ASN A 4 -7.67 -7.86 -1.16
CA ASN A 4 -7.19 -8.13 -2.53
C ASN A 4 -7.79 -7.17 -3.57
N THR A 5 -8.86 -6.46 -3.22
CA THR A 5 -9.63 -5.63 -4.14
C THR A 5 -9.94 -4.25 -3.57
N ALA A 6 -10.40 -3.33 -4.43
CA ALA A 6 -10.90 -2.03 -3.99
C ALA A 6 -12.08 -2.19 -3.00
N ASP A 7 -13.02 -3.10 -3.31
CA ASP A 7 -14.18 -3.39 -2.48
C ASP A 7 -13.79 -3.88 -1.08
N ASP A 8 -12.71 -4.67 -0.96
CA ASP A 8 -12.20 -5.11 0.35
C ASP A 8 -11.68 -3.91 1.18
N VAL A 9 -10.99 -2.97 0.52
CA VAL A 9 -10.45 -1.76 1.16
C VAL A 9 -11.58 -0.83 1.60
N GLU A 10 -12.58 -0.61 0.74
CA GLU A 10 -13.78 0.18 1.08
C GLU A 10 -14.59 -0.48 2.20
N SER A 11 -14.73 -1.81 2.16
CA SER A 11 -15.40 -2.57 3.22
C SER A 11 -14.67 -2.45 4.55
N LEU A 12 -13.34 -2.39 4.55
CA LEU A 12 -12.56 -2.13 5.76
C LEU A 12 -12.82 -0.72 6.30
N GLN A 13 -12.77 0.30 5.43
CA GLN A 13 -13.06 1.69 5.82
C GLN A 13 -14.43 1.78 6.49
N LYS A 14 -15.47 1.24 5.85
CA LYS A 14 -16.82 1.26 6.39
C LYS A 14 -16.92 0.58 7.74
N LYS A 15 -16.27 -0.58 7.92
CA LYS A 15 -16.22 -1.27 9.21
C LYS A 15 -15.59 -0.42 10.30
N LEU A 16 -14.58 0.38 9.99
CA LEU A 16 -13.94 1.30 10.94
C LEU A 16 -14.85 2.50 11.25
N GLU A 17 -15.63 2.98 10.28
CA GLU A 17 -16.56 4.09 10.45
C GLU A 17 -17.81 3.73 11.26
N ASP A 18 -18.29 2.49 11.12
CA ASP A 18 -19.48 1.98 11.80
C ASP A 18 -19.24 1.64 13.29
N ILE A 19 -18.01 1.76 13.80
CA ILE A 19 -17.71 1.54 15.21
C ILE A 19 -18.36 2.66 16.05
N PRO A 20 -19.18 2.35 17.07
CA PRO A 20 -19.73 3.36 17.97
C PRO A 20 -18.67 3.89 18.96
N ASN A 21 -18.73 5.19 19.29
CA ASN A 21 -17.79 5.86 20.20
C ASN A 21 -16.31 5.60 19.86
N ARG A 22 -15.93 5.87 18.61
CA ARG A 22 -14.61 5.56 18.03
C ARG A 22 -13.45 6.14 18.83
N GLU A 23 -13.66 7.32 19.40
CA GLU A 23 -12.73 8.02 20.30
C GLU A 23 -12.41 7.27 21.60
N ARG A 24 -13.13 6.19 21.89
CA ARG A 24 -12.89 5.29 23.04
C ARG A 24 -12.57 3.86 22.61
N ALA A 25 -12.55 3.59 21.31
CA ALA A 25 -12.35 2.25 20.76
C ALA A 25 -10.87 1.99 20.47
N VAL A 26 -10.41 0.79 20.83
CA VAL A 26 -9.11 0.27 20.42
C VAL A 26 -9.32 -0.85 19.42
N VAL A 27 -8.71 -0.74 18.25
CA VAL A 27 -8.87 -1.72 17.16
C VAL A 27 -7.58 -2.50 16.95
N LYS A 28 -7.69 -3.82 16.81
CA LYS A 28 -6.61 -4.68 16.32
C LYS A 28 -6.97 -5.28 14.97
N LEU A 29 -6.11 -5.09 13.97
CA LEU A 29 -6.26 -5.62 12.62
C LEU A 29 -5.07 -6.50 12.28
N ASP A 30 -5.35 -7.74 11.87
CA ASP A 30 -4.38 -8.63 11.23
C ASP A 30 -4.77 -8.75 9.74
N LEU A 31 -3.95 -8.17 8.86
CA LEU A 31 -4.22 -8.03 7.43
C LEU A 31 -3.36 -8.99 6.61
N LYS A 32 -3.97 -9.56 5.56
CA LYS A 32 -3.32 -10.51 4.65
C LYS A 32 -3.87 -10.38 3.23
N GLY A 33 -3.12 -10.88 2.25
CA GLY A 33 -3.52 -10.85 0.84
C GLY A 33 -2.54 -10.07 -0.01
N SER A 34 -3.01 -9.49 -1.11
CA SER A 34 -2.19 -8.66 -1.98
C SER A 34 -2.94 -7.48 -2.56
N LEU A 35 -2.38 -6.28 -2.44
CA LEU A 35 -2.91 -5.06 -3.04
C LEU A 35 -1.99 -4.55 -4.14
N THR A 36 -2.56 -3.87 -5.13
CA THR A 36 -1.78 -3.03 -6.05
C THR A 36 -1.19 -1.84 -5.29
N LEU A 37 -0.18 -1.18 -5.87
CA LEU A 37 0.44 -0.03 -5.19
C LEU A 37 -0.58 1.10 -4.98
N SER A 38 -1.37 1.42 -6.00
CA SER A 38 -2.40 2.46 -5.91
C SER A 38 -3.42 2.14 -4.82
N LEU A 39 -3.90 0.90 -4.74
CA LEU A 39 -4.85 0.47 -3.71
C LEU A 39 -4.23 0.47 -2.32
N HIS A 40 -2.97 0.04 -2.18
CA HIS A 40 -2.25 0.14 -0.92
C HIS A 40 -2.14 1.60 -0.43
N GLY A 41 -1.92 2.56 -1.34
CA GLY A 41 -1.93 3.98 -1.01
C GLY A 41 -3.29 4.47 -0.48
N VAL A 42 -4.38 4.06 -1.12
CA VAL A 42 -5.76 4.36 -0.67
C VAL A 42 -6.01 3.76 0.71
N PHE A 43 -5.66 2.49 0.90
CA PHE A 43 -5.72 1.79 2.18
C PHE A 43 -4.98 2.54 3.30
N GLN A 44 -3.73 2.95 3.06
CA GLN A 44 -2.94 3.68 4.07
C GLN A 44 -3.59 5.01 4.46
N ASN A 45 -4.21 5.72 3.51
CA ASN A 45 -4.95 6.95 3.82
C ASN A 45 -6.16 6.69 4.74
N HIS A 46 -6.92 5.62 4.50
CA HIS A 46 -8.04 5.24 5.37
C HIS A 46 -7.58 4.86 6.77
N ILE A 47 -6.47 4.12 6.87
CA ILE A 47 -5.87 3.77 8.15
C ILE A 47 -5.40 5.01 8.92
N LEU A 48 -4.76 5.95 8.23
CA LEU A 48 -4.31 7.21 8.84
C LEU A 48 -5.51 8.00 9.39
N ALA A 49 -6.56 8.18 8.57
CA ALA A 49 -7.78 8.86 8.99
C ALA A 49 -8.48 8.17 10.17
N ALA A 50 -8.47 6.83 10.22
CA ALA A 50 -9.03 6.09 11.35
C ALA A 50 -8.19 6.27 12.62
N LYS A 51 -6.85 6.28 12.50
CA LYS A 51 -5.93 6.49 13.63
C LYS A 51 -6.10 7.85 14.31
N ASP A 52 -6.48 8.87 13.56
CA ASP A 52 -6.72 10.22 14.11
C ASP A 52 -7.94 10.27 15.06
N VAL A 53 -8.87 9.32 14.93
CA VAL A 53 -10.12 9.29 15.73
C VAL A 53 -10.09 8.21 16.79
N LEU A 54 -9.48 7.05 16.51
CA LEU A 54 -9.49 5.91 17.43
C LEU A 54 -8.67 6.18 18.69
N ALA A 55 -9.11 5.65 19.83
CA ALA A 55 -8.32 5.70 21.07
C ALA A 55 -6.99 4.96 20.94
N GLY A 56 -6.91 3.98 20.03
CA GLY A 56 -5.68 3.29 19.67
C GLY A 56 -5.89 2.27 18.56
N SER A 57 -4.80 1.90 17.88
CA SER A 57 -4.83 0.86 16.85
C SER A 57 -3.57 0.01 16.87
N VAL A 58 -3.71 -1.29 16.66
CA VAL A 58 -2.61 -2.21 16.37
C VAL A 58 -2.89 -2.85 15.01
N ILE A 59 -2.07 -2.55 14.02
CA ILE A 59 -2.26 -3.02 12.64
C ILE A 59 -1.05 -3.85 12.25
N ASN A 60 -1.31 -5.11 11.91
CA ASN A 60 -0.32 -6.05 11.44
C ASN A 60 -0.53 -6.27 9.92
N GLU A 61 0.47 -5.88 9.14
CA GLU A 61 0.49 -5.93 7.68
C GLU A 61 1.54 -6.93 7.15
N ASP A 62 2.17 -7.72 8.01
CA ASP A 62 3.31 -8.58 7.65
C ASP A 62 2.96 -9.60 6.55
N ASN A 63 1.68 -9.97 6.44
CA ASN A 63 1.18 -10.91 5.45
C ASN A 63 0.42 -10.23 4.29
N LEU A 64 0.48 -8.90 4.20
CA LEU A 64 -0.13 -8.11 3.13
C LEU A 64 0.94 -7.71 2.11
N LEU A 65 0.92 -8.35 0.95
CA LEU A 65 1.86 -8.06 -0.13
C LEU A 65 1.40 -6.84 -0.92
N VAL A 66 2.33 -5.99 -1.33
CA VAL A 66 2.08 -4.96 -2.34
C VAL A 66 2.67 -5.45 -3.66
N ILE A 67 1.86 -5.55 -4.70
CA ILE A 67 2.26 -6.03 -6.03
C ILE A 67 1.91 -4.93 -7.04
N PRO A 68 2.88 -4.12 -7.48
CA PRO A 68 2.64 -3.09 -8.49
C PRO A 68 2.08 -3.69 -9.78
N ASN A 69 1.08 -3.03 -10.37
CA ASN A 69 0.56 -3.39 -11.70
C ASN A 69 1.06 -2.41 -12.77
N ASP A 70 0.72 -2.68 -14.03
CA ASP A 70 1.11 -1.86 -15.18
C ASP A 70 0.77 -0.38 -15.04
N THR A 71 -0.41 -0.08 -14.50
CA THR A 71 -0.89 1.29 -14.28
C THR A 71 -0.08 2.00 -13.19
N ASP A 72 0.37 1.26 -12.17
CA ASP A 72 1.21 1.79 -11.10
C ASP A 72 2.58 2.26 -11.63
N PHE A 73 3.09 1.66 -12.70
CA PHE A 73 4.35 2.08 -13.33
C PHE A 73 4.20 3.28 -14.26
N THR A 74 3.03 3.48 -14.89
CA THR A 74 2.82 4.55 -15.87
C THR A 74 2.41 5.89 -15.24
N ASN A 75 1.77 5.87 -14.07
CA ASN A 75 1.23 7.06 -13.41
C ASN A 75 2.25 7.87 -12.56
N LEU A 76 3.55 7.62 -12.70
CA LEU A 76 4.56 8.16 -11.79
C LEU A 76 5.19 9.47 -12.27
N GLY A 77 4.92 9.89 -13.51
CA GLY A 77 5.46 11.16 -14.06
C GLY A 77 6.99 11.21 -14.13
N PHE A 78 7.67 10.08 -14.00
CA PHE A 78 9.12 10.02 -14.08
C PHE A 78 9.60 10.28 -15.52
N SER A 79 10.78 10.89 -15.63
CA SER A 79 11.42 11.14 -16.92
C SER A 79 12.94 10.89 -16.84
N GLY A 80 13.58 10.77 -18.00
CA GLY A 80 15.02 10.58 -18.10
C GLY A 80 15.53 9.35 -17.34
N PHE A 81 16.48 9.57 -16.43
CA PHE A 81 17.11 8.50 -15.65
C PHE A 81 16.13 7.77 -14.72
N ALA A 82 15.15 8.46 -14.16
CA ALA A 82 14.18 7.87 -13.25
C ALA A 82 13.27 6.88 -13.99
N ASP A 83 12.75 7.25 -15.16
CA ASP A 83 11.93 6.36 -16.01
C ASP A 83 12.71 5.10 -16.44
N ALA A 84 13.97 5.27 -16.87
CA ALA A 84 14.82 4.14 -17.24
C ALA A 84 15.10 3.20 -16.04
N THR A 85 15.21 3.74 -14.83
CA THR A 85 15.42 2.95 -13.61
C THR A 85 14.16 2.16 -13.26
N VAL A 86 12.99 2.80 -13.34
CA VAL A 86 11.69 2.16 -13.07
C VAL A 86 11.44 1.00 -14.03
N LYS A 87 11.74 1.17 -15.32
CA LYS A 87 11.66 0.07 -16.31
C LYS A 87 12.54 -1.12 -15.95
N ARG A 88 13.81 -0.88 -15.54
CA ARG A 88 14.70 -1.97 -15.10
C ARG A 88 14.22 -2.66 -13.83
N LEU A 89 13.64 -1.91 -12.89
CA LEU A 89 13.07 -2.50 -11.68
C LEU A 89 11.85 -3.37 -12.04
N ARG A 90 10.99 -2.90 -12.95
CA ARG A 90 9.86 -3.68 -13.46
C ARG A 90 10.31 -4.98 -14.11
N ASP A 91 11.29 -4.93 -15.01
CA ASP A 91 11.82 -6.14 -15.67
C ASP A 91 12.32 -7.19 -14.65
N LYS A 92 12.96 -6.74 -13.57
CA LYS A 92 13.41 -7.64 -12.48
C LYS A 92 12.27 -8.19 -11.64
N ILE A 93 11.24 -7.37 -11.37
CA ILE A 93 10.03 -7.81 -10.67
C ILE A 93 9.33 -8.91 -11.49
N ASP A 94 9.20 -8.71 -12.80
CA ASP A 94 8.56 -9.67 -13.72
C ASP A 94 9.33 -10.99 -13.82
N GLN A 95 10.67 -10.94 -13.74
CA GLN A 95 11.52 -12.14 -13.67
C GLN A 95 11.38 -12.92 -12.35
N GLY A 96 10.91 -12.27 -11.29
CA GLY A 96 10.68 -12.86 -9.98
C GLY A 96 11.95 -13.27 -9.23
N GLY A 97 11.78 -14.16 -8.25
CA GLY A 97 12.88 -14.64 -7.40
C GLY A 97 13.43 -13.59 -6.42
N PRO A 98 14.59 -13.86 -5.79
CA PRO A 98 15.17 -12.96 -4.79
C PRO A 98 15.46 -11.56 -5.33
N GLU A 99 15.92 -11.45 -6.58
CA GLU A 99 16.16 -10.16 -7.22
C GLU A 99 14.86 -9.40 -7.49
N GLY A 100 13.78 -10.09 -7.87
CA GLY A 100 12.46 -9.48 -8.04
C GLY A 100 11.91 -8.90 -6.73
N SER A 101 12.10 -9.60 -5.61
CA SER A 101 11.73 -9.10 -4.28
C SER A 101 12.50 -7.83 -3.92
N VAL A 102 13.83 -7.83 -4.11
CA VAL A 102 14.67 -6.63 -3.86
C VAL A 102 14.29 -5.48 -4.78
N ALA A 103 14.01 -5.76 -6.06
CA ALA A 103 13.58 -4.74 -7.02
C ALA A 103 12.23 -4.12 -6.63
N ARG A 104 11.30 -4.93 -6.11
CA ARG A 104 10.03 -4.46 -5.56
C ARG A 104 10.25 -3.55 -4.35
N ASP A 105 11.08 -3.95 -3.39
CA ASP A 105 11.38 -3.14 -2.21
C ASP A 105 12.05 -1.81 -2.59
N ALA A 106 13.01 -1.84 -3.52
CA ALA A 106 13.65 -0.63 -4.05
C ALA A 106 12.66 0.29 -4.76
N PHE A 107 11.71 -0.27 -5.53
CA PHE A 107 10.66 0.50 -6.18
C PHE A 107 9.73 1.16 -5.16
N MET A 108 9.31 0.44 -4.10
CA MET A 108 8.51 0.99 -3.01
C MET A 108 9.24 2.14 -2.29
N LEU A 109 10.55 2.02 -2.07
CA LEU A 109 11.37 3.09 -1.48
C LEU A 109 11.44 4.33 -2.38
N LEU A 110 11.69 4.14 -3.68
CA LEU A 110 11.71 5.23 -4.66
C LEU A 110 10.39 6.02 -4.66
N LEU A 111 9.27 5.30 -4.60
CA LEU A 111 7.94 5.90 -4.56
C LEU A 111 7.71 6.72 -3.30
N ARG A 112 8.09 6.18 -2.13
CA ARG A 112 7.98 6.91 -0.87
C ARG A 112 8.74 8.24 -0.94
N LEU A 113 9.99 8.19 -1.41
CA LEU A 113 10.83 9.39 -1.56
C LEU A 113 10.27 10.39 -2.57
N SER A 114 9.67 9.91 -3.68
CA SER A 114 9.04 10.79 -4.66
C SER A 114 7.82 11.54 -4.14
N ARG A 115 7.10 10.97 -3.16
CA ARG A 115 5.93 11.59 -2.52
C ARG A 115 6.29 12.55 -1.40
N GLU A 116 7.40 12.30 -0.70
CA GLU A 116 7.93 13.22 0.31
C GLU A 116 8.55 14.49 -0.32
N ALA A 117 9.01 14.39 -1.57
CA ALA A 117 9.63 15.49 -2.30
C ALA A 117 8.62 16.42 -3.03
N ALA A 118 7.34 16.04 -3.08
CA ALA A 118 6.27 16.77 -3.76
C ALA A 118 5.41 17.56 -2.77
#